data_AF-A0A2G4FNE6-F1
#
_entry.id   AF-A0A2G4FNE6-F1
#
_cell.length_a   1.000
_cell.length_b   1.000
_cell.length_c   1.000
_cell.angle_alpha   90.00
_cell.angle_beta   90.00
_cell.angle_gamma   90.00
#
_symmetry.space_group_name_H-M   'P 1'
#
loop_
_entity.id
_entity.type
_entity.pdbx_description
1 polymer ?
#
loop_
_entity_poly.entity_id
_entity_poly.type
_entity_poly.pdbx_seq_one_letter_code
_entity_poly.pdbx_strand_id
1 'polypeptide(L)'
;MNALIKSISGFVFTLSISFICMSNVVAQQPEDLKLVPGNAVLAVHMDLAKLWQSESMKDMRDLLKKAGPKALIELEKRFVPDPTTVETVTGFVMFPKNPGSPPEFAFLISLKKPVKEKALFLSAMPDGETIKKDGINMVVKDDIGLILMNQGKLIAVGAPSLLPTLGKNTAPAKGDFARFLKGNAAGLINAAINFEPIPKEVFAIAPPPFNSLVNGMQYMEAGIAVEKTLRLSTTITYEKEDQAKAALETVKEFAKMGLAQMVEPRKEVEKRVFPKDQVGANPLTDLPEFLAALAGLAILNEAENLLKNPPITLARTSLKADYTTPQISSNALVPTMAIAVGMLLPAVQKVREAAQRMSSINNLKQIALAMHNYNSTYNGFPAAAICDKKTGKPLLSWRVAILPYIEEEALYKQFKMDEPWDSEHNLKLAKNMPKIYFHPKANKPGDNKTHYRLFYGKGAAFELNKTSQINNITDGLSNTLMAVEAEEPVVWTNPNDLAFDPTKALPKMLSIDGKFSAAYCDGSVRTFKMPIDQEIFKLLLQKSDGKPIPEVP
;
A
#
# COMPACT_ATOMS: atom_id res chain seq x y z
N MET A 1 38.75 -51.75 43.97
CA MET A 1 37.42 -51.26 44.34
C MET A 1 36.99 -50.28 43.26
N ASN A 2 36.57 -50.81 42.12
CA ASN A 2 35.23 -51.39 42.04
C ASN A 2 34.19 -50.29 42.30
N ALA A 3 34.36 -49.17 41.62
CA ALA A 3 33.43 -48.92 40.54
C ALA A 3 34.30 -48.79 39.30
N LEU A 4 34.15 -49.74 38.39
CA LEU A 4 33.49 -49.39 37.15
C LEU A 4 34.45 -48.59 36.26
N ILE A 5 35.18 -49.25 35.36
CA ILE A 5 34.53 -50.13 34.37
C ILE A 5 33.22 -49.50 33.98
N LYS A 6 33.33 -48.45 33.18
CA LYS A 6 32.45 -48.11 32.07
C LYS A 6 32.34 -46.61 32.06
N SER A 7 32.89 -45.92 31.09
CA SER A 7 33.42 -46.36 29.81
C SER A 7 33.92 -45.05 29.25
N ILE A 8 35.22 -44.90 28.97
CA ILE A 8 35.72 -45.31 27.66
C ILE A 8 34.80 -44.79 26.57
N SER A 9 35.26 -43.74 25.88
CA SER A 9 35.30 -43.56 24.41
C SER A 9 35.05 -42.08 24.13
N GLY A 10 35.91 -41.28 23.53
CA GLY A 10 37.21 -41.44 22.89
C GLY A 10 37.74 -40.01 22.67
N PHE A 11 39.03 -39.79 22.85
CA PHE A 11 39.97 -39.77 21.72
C PHE A 11 39.58 -38.67 20.69
N VAL A 12 40.13 -37.46 20.84
CA VAL A 12 41.43 -37.03 20.28
C VAL A 12 41.30 -36.57 18.83
N PHE A 13 41.82 -35.35 18.61
CA PHE A 13 42.25 -34.76 17.33
C PHE A 13 41.19 -34.16 16.41
N THR A 14 41.11 -32.83 16.49
CA THR A 14 41.38 -31.89 15.38
C THR A 14 41.24 -32.48 13.97
N LEU A 15 40.06 -32.29 13.38
CA LEU A 15 39.91 -32.19 11.95
C LEU A 15 38.99 -31.01 11.64
N SER A 16 39.43 -30.21 10.68
CA SER A 16 38.60 -29.42 9.78
C SER A 16 37.24 -30.08 9.54
N ILE A 17 36.17 -29.27 9.53
CA ILE A 17 34.73 -29.58 9.43
C ILE A 17 34.01 -29.45 10.79
N SER A 18 33.56 -28.22 11.07
CA SER A 18 32.32 -27.97 11.81
C SER A 18 31.69 -26.65 11.32
N PHE A 19 31.53 -26.55 10.00
CA PHE A 19 30.48 -25.72 9.38
C PHE A 19 29.28 -26.58 8.95
N ILE A 20 29.24 -27.84 9.42
CA ILE A 20 28.16 -28.82 9.19
C ILE A 20 27.95 -29.58 10.51
N CYS A 21 27.33 -28.93 11.51
CA CYS A 21 26.62 -29.58 12.63
C CYS A 21 25.83 -28.58 13.51
N MET A 22 25.25 -27.54 12.91
CA MET A 22 23.98 -26.99 13.39
C MET A 22 22.88 -27.42 12.41
N SER A 23 22.72 -28.73 12.25
CA SER A 23 21.51 -29.30 11.66
C SER A 23 21.06 -30.42 12.58
N ASN A 24 19.94 -30.15 13.26
CA ASN A 24 18.90 -31.10 13.74
C ASN A 24 18.19 -30.66 15.03
N VAL A 25 18.15 -29.37 15.34
CA VAL A 25 16.83 -28.80 15.62
C VAL A 25 16.30 -28.40 14.25
N VAL A 26 15.55 -29.30 13.60
CA VAL A 26 14.67 -28.86 12.52
C VAL A 26 13.75 -27.86 13.20
N ALA A 27 14.03 -26.56 13.07
CA ALA A 27 13.08 -25.55 13.46
C ALA A 27 11.80 -25.89 12.70
N GLN A 28 10.78 -26.34 13.44
CA GLN A 28 9.53 -26.75 12.83
C GLN A 28 9.00 -25.51 12.10
N GLN A 29 8.81 -25.64 10.78
CA GLN A 29 8.33 -24.54 9.95
C GLN A 29 7.10 -23.90 10.61
N PRO A 30 7.10 -22.58 10.84
CA PRO A 30 5.95 -21.88 11.41
C PRO A 30 4.66 -22.21 10.65
N GLU A 31 3.57 -22.50 11.36
CA GLU A 31 2.31 -22.94 10.77
C GLU A 31 1.71 -21.89 9.83
N ASP A 32 1.91 -20.61 10.13
CA ASP A 32 1.51 -19.50 9.27
C ASP A 32 2.31 -19.45 7.96
N LEU A 33 3.63 -19.68 8.00
CA LEU A 33 4.46 -19.75 6.80
C LEU A 33 4.09 -20.91 5.86
N LYS A 34 3.52 -22.01 6.38
CA LYS A 34 3.01 -23.12 5.54
C LYS A 34 1.82 -22.72 4.67
N LEU A 35 1.09 -21.68 5.07
CA LEU A 35 -0.12 -21.23 4.38
C LEU A 35 0.18 -20.16 3.31
N VAL A 36 1.40 -19.63 3.28
CA VAL A 36 1.84 -18.68 2.27
C VAL A 36 2.07 -19.42 0.94
N PRO A 37 1.38 -19.04 -0.16
CA PRO A 37 1.60 -19.66 -1.47
C PRO A 37 3.02 -19.42 -1.98
N GLY A 38 3.61 -20.42 -2.64
CA GLY A 38 4.98 -20.32 -3.16
C GLY A 38 5.17 -19.31 -4.30
N ASN A 39 4.07 -18.87 -4.92
CA ASN A 39 4.01 -17.82 -5.93
C ASN A 39 3.55 -16.46 -5.36
N ALA A 40 3.54 -16.28 -4.04
CA ALA A 40 3.41 -14.96 -3.45
C ALA A 40 4.60 -14.08 -3.89
N VAL A 41 4.32 -12.81 -4.19
CA VAL A 41 5.33 -11.85 -4.64
C VAL A 41 6.07 -11.22 -3.48
N LEU A 42 5.37 -10.99 -2.37
CA LEU A 42 5.95 -10.47 -1.14
C LEU A 42 5.43 -11.32 0.02
N ALA A 43 6.31 -11.67 0.93
CA ALA A 43 5.96 -12.24 2.23
C ALA A 43 6.80 -11.58 3.32
N VAL A 44 6.17 -11.24 4.44
CA VAL A 44 6.79 -10.66 5.63
C VAL A 44 6.39 -11.54 6.80
N HIS A 45 7.35 -11.97 7.60
CA HIS A 45 7.17 -12.81 8.78
C HIS A 45 7.80 -12.15 9.99
N MET A 46 7.03 -12.01 11.06
CA MET A 46 7.48 -11.44 12.33
C MET A 46 7.27 -12.46 13.45
N ASP A 47 8.34 -12.78 14.17
CA ASP A 47 8.30 -13.58 15.40
C ASP A 47 8.15 -12.63 16.60
N LEU A 48 6.90 -12.28 16.90
CA LEU A 48 6.56 -11.35 17.99
C LEU A 48 6.84 -11.95 19.36
N ALA A 49 6.75 -13.27 19.51
CA ALA A 49 7.11 -13.95 20.74
C ALA A 49 8.60 -13.78 21.06
N LYS A 50 9.49 -14.02 20.08
CA LYS A 50 10.93 -13.79 20.26
C LYS A 50 11.28 -12.31 20.35
N LEU A 51 10.63 -11.44 19.57
CA LEU A 51 10.82 -10.00 19.69
C LEU A 51 10.44 -9.51 21.10
N TRP A 52 9.33 -9.98 21.66
CA TRP A 52 8.94 -9.65 23.02
C TRP A 52 9.95 -10.11 24.06
N GLN A 53 10.71 -11.19 23.80
CA GLN A 53 11.74 -11.73 24.70
C GLN A 53 13.12 -11.09 24.52
N SER A 54 13.34 -10.30 23.47
CA SER A 54 14.64 -9.69 23.19
C SER A 54 15.08 -8.74 24.31
N GLU A 55 16.39 -8.51 24.44
CA GLU A 55 16.92 -7.55 25.42
C GLU A 55 16.40 -6.13 25.15
N SER A 56 16.16 -5.79 23.89
CA SER A 56 15.61 -4.50 23.49
C SER A 56 14.17 -4.22 23.96
N MET A 57 13.41 -5.26 24.31
CA MET A 57 12.06 -5.12 24.88
C MET A 57 12.05 -5.11 26.41
N LYS A 58 13.21 -5.18 27.07
CA LYS A 58 13.33 -5.25 28.54
C LYS A 58 12.71 -4.06 29.25
N ASP A 59 13.00 -2.84 28.81
CA ASP A 59 12.46 -1.62 29.44
C ASP A 59 10.93 -1.56 29.32
N MET A 60 10.38 -1.92 28.16
CA MET A 60 8.94 -2.03 27.96
C MET A 60 8.31 -3.10 28.86
N ARG A 61 8.93 -4.28 28.96
CA ARG A 61 8.50 -5.34 29.89
C ARG A 61 8.51 -4.85 31.34
N ASP A 62 9.55 -4.13 31.74
CA ASP A 62 9.70 -3.64 33.11
C ASP A 62 8.75 -2.47 33.41
N LEU A 63 8.43 -1.62 32.42
CA LEU A 63 7.35 -0.62 32.52
C LEU A 63 5.98 -1.28 32.69
N LEU A 64 5.65 -2.32 31.93
CA LEU A 64 4.40 -3.06 32.11
C LEU A 64 4.32 -3.75 33.47
N LYS A 65 5.43 -4.32 33.96
CA LYS A 65 5.49 -4.87 35.32
C LYS A 65 5.24 -3.80 36.38
N LYS A 66 5.81 -2.60 36.22
CA LYS A 66 5.59 -1.45 37.13
C LYS A 66 4.15 -0.94 37.11
N ALA A 67 3.48 -0.97 35.95
CA ALA A 67 2.06 -0.64 35.83
C ALA A 67 1.14 -1.61 36.61
N GLY A 68 1.67 -2.78 36.97
CA GLY A 68 1.00 -3.77 37.80
C GLY A 68 -0.03 -4.63 37.04
N PRO A 69 -0.46 -5.76 37.63
CA PRO A 69 -1.32 -6.74 36.96
C PRO A 69 -2.67 -6.17 36.53
N LYS A 70 -3.20 -5.14 37.20
CA LYS A 70 -4.45 -4.49 36.83
C LYS A 70 -4.38 -3.78 35.47
N ALA A 71 -3.27 -3.11 35.15
CA ALA A 71 -3.11 -2.40 33.88
C ALA A 71 -2.97 -3.37 32.70
N LEU A 72 -2.27 -4.48 32.90
CA LEU A 72 -2.18 -5.58 31.93
C LEU A 72 -3.55 -6.21 31.66
N ILE A 73 -4.32 -6.52 32.71
CA ILE A 73 -5.67 -7.07 32.58
C ILE A 73 -6.59 -6.11 31.81
N GLU A 74 -6.50 -4.79 32.03
CA GLU A 74 -7.30 -3.81 31.27
C GLU A 74 -6.84 -3.67 29.81
N LEU A 75 -5.55 -3.86 29.53
CA LEU A 75 -5.05 -3.94 28.15
C LEU A 75 -5.59 -5.19 27.45
N GLU A 76 -5.50 -6.35 28.09
CA GLU A 76 -5.99 -7.64 27.57
C GLU A 76 -7.49 -7.60 27.28
N LYS A 77 -8.30 -6.92 28.12
CA LYS A 77 -9.74 -6.77 27.90
C LYS A 77 -10.11 -5.88 26.71
N ARG A 78 -9.24 -4.93 26.33
CA ARG A 78 -9.53 -3.94 25.27
C ARG A 78 -9.27 -4.47 23.86
N PHE A 79 -8.54 -5.57 23.72
CA PHE A 79 -8.11 -6.10 22.43
C PHE A 79 -8.51 -7.57 22.29
N VAL A 80 -9.06 -7.92 21.12
CA VAL A 80 -9.34 -9.30 20.74
C VAL A 80 -8.67 -9.56 19.38
N PRO A 81 -7.70 -10.48 19.28
CA PRO A 81 -7.14 -11.31 20.35
C PRO A 81 -6.30 -10.48 21.34
N ASP A 82 -6.09 -11.05 22.52
CA ASP A 82 -5.15 -10.51 23.51
C ASP A 82 -3.76 -10.36 22.86
N PRO A 83 -3.17 -9.14 22.82
CA PRO A 83 -1.88 -8.89 22.19
C PRO A 83 -0.75 -9.75 22.75
N THR A 84 -0.82 -10.17 24.03
CA THR A 84 0.19 -11.02 24.67
C THR A 84 0.15 -12.48 24.18
N THR A 85 -0.96 -12.88 23.58
CA THR A 85 -1.15 -14.22 23.02
C THR A 85 -0.64 -14.34 21.60
N VAL A 86 -0.32 -13.25 20.91
CA VAL A 86 0.20 -13.29 19.54
C VAL A 86 1.62 -13.84 19.54
N GLU A 87 1.87 -14.88 18.74
CA GLU A 87 3.19 -15.48 18.55
C GLU A 87 3.89 -14.91 17.33
N THR A 88 3.20 -14.96 16.19
CA THR A 88 3.75 -14.54 14.91
C THR A 88 2.70 -13.77 14.12
N VAL A 89 3.21 -12.89 13.25
CA VAL A 89 2.40 -12.22 12.23
C VAL A 89 3.09 -12.42 10.89
N THR A 90 2.38 -13.02 9.95
CA THR A 90 2.84 -13.21 8.58
C THR A 90 1.91 -12.48 7.62
N GLY A 91 2.41 -11.50 6.87
CA GLY A 91 1.70 -10.85 5.79
C GLY A 91 2.24 -11.29 4.44
N PHE A 92 1.39 -11.48 3.44
CA PHE A 92 1.86 -11.76 2.08
C PHE A 92 0.93 -11.16 1.02
N VAL A 93 1.49 -10.95 -0.17
CA VAL A 93 0.84 -10.33 -1.33
C VAL A 93 1.00 -11.22 -2.55
N MET A 94 -0.09 -11.37 -3.31
CA MET A 94 -0.15 -12.13 -4.55
C MET A 94 -0.05 -11.19 -5.74
N PHE A 95 0.61 -11.64 -6.82
CA PHE A 95 0.52 -10.94 -8.09
C PHE A 95 -0.91 -11.03 -8.63
N PRO A 96 -1.51 -9.94 -9.13
CA PRO A 96 -2.86 -9.99 -9.68
C PRO A 96 -2.89 -10.90 -10.92
N LYS A 97 -3.87 -11.80 -10.98
CA LYS A 97 -4.02 -12.75 -12.11
C LYS A 97 -4.36 -12.04 -13.42
N ASN A 98 -5.06 -10.93 -13.35
CA ASN A 98 -5.49 -10.13 -14.50
C ASN A 98 -4.88 -8.72 -14.42
N PRO A 99 -4.35 -8.18 -15.52
CA PRO A 99 -3.90 -6.79 -15.60
C PRO A 99 -5.02 -5.83 -15.14
N GLY A 100 -4.68 -4.87 -14.29
CA GLY A 100 -5.63 -3.86 -13.77
C GLY A 100 -6.47 -4.29 -12.56
N SER A 101 -6.37 -5.56 -12.11
CA SER A 101 -6.97 -5.98 -10.82
C SER A 101 -6.06 -5.59 -9.64
N PRO A 102 -6.63 -5.22 -8.48
CA PRO A 102 -5.83 -4.97 -7.29
C PRO A 102 -5.11 -6.26 -6.83
N PRO A 103 -3.89 -6.15 -6.27
CA PRO A 103 -3.21 -7.30 -5.69
C PRO A 103 -3.98 -7.84 -4.49
N GLU A 104 -4.11 -9.16 -4.41
CA GLU A 104 -4.70 -9.82 -3.25
C GLU A 104 -3.65 -9.94 -2.14
N PHE A 105 -4.07 -9.82 -0.89
CA PHE A 105 -3.19 -9.95 0.27
C PHE A 105 -3.87 -10.74 1.38
N ALA A 106 -3.06 -11.30 2.27
CA ALA A 106 -3.53 -11.86 3.53
C ALA A 106 -2.51 -11.65 4.65
N PHE A 107 -3.04 -11.52 5.86
CA PHE A 107 -2.31 -11.52 7.12
C PHE A 107 -2.74 -12.73 7.94
N LEU A 108 -1.75 -13.42 8.48
CA LEU A 108 -1.88 -14.60 9.31
C LEU A 108 -1.34 -14.26 10.69
N ILE A 109 -2.15 -14.43 11.73
CA ILE A 109 -1.82 -14.09 13.10
C ILE A 109 -1.89 -15.36 13.92
N SER A 110 -0.73 -15.92 14.28
CA SER A 110 -0.65 -17.12 15.13
C SER A 110 -0.76 -16.74 16.60
N LEU A 111 -1.48 -17.55 17.37
CA LEU A 111 -1.78 -17.32 18.78
C LEU A 111 -1.36 -18.51 19.64
N LYS A 112 -0.76 -18.22 20.80
CA LYS A 112 -0.47 -19.18 21.88
C LYS A 112 -1.73 -19.88 22.37
N LYS A 113 -2.83 -19.11 22.45
CA LYS A 113 -4.11 -19.54 23.00
C LYS A 113 -5.21 -19.31 21.97
N PRO A 114 -6.20 -20.22 21.89
CA PRO A 114 -7.28 -20.06 20.94
C PRO A 114 -8.17 -18.86 21.30
N VAL A 115 -8.55 -18.07 20.30
CA VAL A 115 -9.57 -17.03 20.42
C VAL A 115 -10.94 -17.59 20.05
N LYS A 116 -11.99 -17.13 20.73
CA LYS A 116 -13.38 -17.52 20.39
C LYS A 116 -13.84 -16.77 19.15
N GLU A 117 -14.34 -17.51 18.17
CA GLU A 117 -14.84 -17.00 16.88
C GLU A 117 -15.80 -15.81 17.04
N LYS A 118 -16.88 -16.00 17.81
CA LYS A 118 -17.89 -14.96 18.02
C LYS A 118 -17.32 -13.68 18.65
N ALA A 119 -16.39 -13.82 19.60
CA ALA A 119 -15.76 -12.68 20.26
C ALA A 119 -14.81 -11.92 19.31
N LEU A 120 -14.03 -12.67 18.52
CA LEU A 120 -13.15 -12.11 17.51
C LEU A 120 -13.94 -11.35 16.45
N PHE A 121 -14.99 -11.97 15.90
CA PHE A 121 -15.78 -11.38 14.82
C PHE A 121 -16.50 -10.12 15.30
N LEU A 122 -17.12 -10.15 16.49
CA LEU A 122 -17.80 -8.98 17.05
C LEU A 122 -16.83 -7.82 17.33
N SER A 123 -15.60 -8.12 17.75
CA SER A 123 -14.59 -7.10 18.04
C SER A 123 -13.92 -6.55 16.78
N ALA A 124 -13.57 -7.41 15.84
CA ALA A 124 -12.77 -7.04 14.66
C ALA A 124 -13.64 -6.54 13.50
N MET A 125 -14.85 -7.08 13.36
CA MET A 125 -15.79 -6.79 12.27
C MET A 125 -17.25 -6.80 12.79
N PRO A 126 -17.63 -5.85 13.68
CA PRO A 126 -18.95 -5.84 14.32
C PRO A 126 -20.14 -5.80 13.35
N ASP A 127 -19.95 -5.21 12.17
CA ASP A 127 -20.97 -5.11 11.11
C ASP A 127 -20.65 -5.99 9.89
N GLY A 128 -19.78 -6.98 10.03
CA GLY A 128 -19.41 -7.86 8.93
C GLY A 128 -20.49 -8.91 8.65
N GLU A 129 -20.68 -9.23 7.37
CA GLU A 129 -21.60 -10.27 6.94
C GLU A 129 -20.93 -11.64 7.07
N THR A 130 -21.61 -12.60 7.72
CA THR A 130 -21.12 -13.97 7.80
C THR A 130 -21.50 -14.73 6.54
N ILE A 131 -20.50 -15.15 5.77
CA ILE A 131 -20.66 -15.98 4.58
C ILE A 131 -20.00 -17.34 4.80
N LYS A 132 -20.51 -18.36 4.11
CA LYS A 132 -19.88 -19.69 4.06
C LYS A 132 -19.36 -19.95 2.66
N LYS A 133 -18.05 -20.14 2.51
CA LYS A 133 -17.38 -20.34 1.22
C LYS A 133 -16.39 -21.50 1.33
N ASP A 134 -16.49 -22.46 0.42
CA ASP A 134 -15.66 -23.68 0.39
C ASP A 134 -15.61 -24.43 1.74
N GLY A 135 -16.74 -24.43 2.46
CA GLY A 135 -16.89 -25.06 3.77
C GLY A 135 -16.35 -24.25 4.96
N ILE A 136 -15.76 -23.08 4.72
CA ILE A 136 -15.18 -22.20 5.74
C ILE A 136 -16.17 -21.08 6.05
N ASN A 137 -16.43 -20.84 7.34
CA ASN A 137 -17.17 -19.67 7.80
C ASN A 137 -16.23 -18.46 7.79
N MET A 138 -16.66 -17.38 7.16
CA MET A 138 -15.91 -16.15 7.00
C MET A 138 -16.80 -14.97 7.33
N VAL A 139 -16.25 -13.94 7.97
CA VAL A 139 -16.90 -12.64 8.07
C VAL A 139 -16.28 -11.70 7.06
N VAL A 140 -17.11 -11.00 6.28
CA VAL A 140 -16.66 -10.08 5.23
C VAL A 140 -17.22 -8.69 5.48
N LYS A 141 -16.35 -7.69 5.34
CA LYS A 141 -16.73 -6.27 5.33
C LYS A 141 -15.83 -5.51 4.37
N ASP A 142 -16.44 -4.76 3.45
CA ASP A 142 -15.76 -3.86 2.50
C ASP A 142 -14.52 -4.48 1.82
N ASP A 143 -14.72 -5.65 1.21
CA ASP A 143 -13.69 -6.44 0.49
C ASP A 143 -12.57 -7.04 1.36
N ILE A 144 -12.73 -7.05 2.69
CA ILE A 144 -11.84 -7.74 3.61
C ILE A 144 -12.61 -8.88 4.27
N GLY A 145 -12.08 -10.09 4.14
CA GLY A 145 -12.52 -11.28 4.83
C GLY A 145 -11.72 -11.53 6.10
N LEU A 146 -12.32 -12.23 7.04
CA LEU A 146 -11.69 -12.74 8.24
C LEU A 146 -12.17 -14.18 8.48
N ILE A 147 -11.22 -15.09 8.63
CA ILE A 147 -11.47 -16.49 8.98
C ILE A 147 -10.66 -16.88 10.22
N LEU A 148 -11.17 -17.88 10.93
CA LEU A 148 -10.50 -18.50 12.05
C LEU A 148 -10.11 -19.93 11.68
N MET A 149 -8.84 -20.27 11.86
CA MET A 149 -8.25 -21.55 11.49
C MET A 149 -7.59 -22.20 12.71
N ASN A 150 -7.15 -23.44 12.55
CA ASN A 150 -6.39 -24.18 13.57
C ASN A 150 -7.02 -24.13 14.97
N GLN A 151 -8.32 -24.45 15.06
CA GLN A 151 -9.10 -24.46 16.31
C GLN A 151 -9.03 -23.15 17.10
N GLY A 152 -8.96 -22.00 16.41
CA GLY A 152 -8.92 -20.69 17.05
C GLY A 152 -7.53 -20.13 17.30
N LYS A 153 -6.47 -20.86 16.94
CA LYS A 153 -5.08 -20.41 17.16
C LYS A 153 -4.47 -19.66 15.98
N LEU A 154 -5.17 -19.59 14.85
CA LEU A 154 -4.69 -18.84 13.70
C LEU A 154 -5.82 -17.99 13.14
N ILE A 155 -5.62 -16.68 13.11
CA ILE A 155 -6.54 -15.74 12.47
C ILE A 155 -5.97 -15.43 11.09
N ALA A 156 -6.80 -15.49 10.05
CA ALA A 156 -6.42 -15.00 8.73
C ALA A 156 -7.36 -13.87 8.29
N VAL A 157 -6.77 -12.74 7.89
CA VAL A 157 -7.47 -11.52 7.44
C VAL A 157 -6.95 -11.14 6.06
N GLY A 158 -7.80 -10.89 5.09
CA GLY A 158 -7.33 -10.60 3.73
C GLY A 158 -8.43 -10.65 2.68
N ALA A 159 -8.04 -10.77 1.41
CA ALA A 159 -9.00 -10.82 0.30
C ALA A 159 -9.95 -12.05 0.44
N PRO A 160 -11.29 -11.87 0.39
CA PRO A 160 -12.27 -12.96 0.49
C PRO A 160 -12.15 -14.05 -0.59
N SER A 161 -11.52 -13.74 -1.72
CA SER A 161 -11.15 -14.69 -2.77
C SER A 161 -9.95 -15.56 -2.38
N LEU A 162 -8.99 -14.99 -1.65
CA LEU A 162 -7.73 -15.63 -1.28
C LEU A 162 -7.86 -16.53 -0.05
N LEU A 163 -8.55 -16.07 1.00
CA LEU A 163 -8.62 -16.76 2.29
C LEU A 163 -9.08 -18.24 2.24
N PRO A 164 -10.08 -18.64 1.43
CA PRO A 164 -10.49 -20.05 1.36
C PRO A 164 -9.46 -20.97 0.70
N THR A 165 -8.47 -20.39 0.02
CA THR A 165 -7.40 -21.11 -0.69
C THR A 165 -6.16 -21.33 0.18
N LEU A 166 -6.08 -20.71 1.36
CA LEU A 166 -4.96 -20.89 2.29
C LEU A 166 -4.77 -22.37 2.63
N GLY A 167 -3.53 -22.88 2.49
CA GLY A 167 -3.19 -24.28 2.70
C GLY A 167 -3.70 -25.25 1.62
N LYS A 168 -4.50 -24.79 0.65
CA LYS A 168 -4.95 -25.56 -0.52
C LYS A 168 -4.23 -25.16 -1.81
N ASN A 169 -3.71 -23.93 -1.88
CA ASN A 169 -3.03 -23.42 -3.06
C ASN A 169 -1.57 -23.91 -3.07
N THR A 170 -1.30 -24.88 -3.94
CA THR A 170 -0.11 -25.75 -3.97
C THR A 170 1.02 -25.24 -4.86
N ALA A 171 1.04 -23.97 -5.26
CA ALA A 171 2.11 -23.45 -6.10
C ALA A 171 3.46 -23.69 -5.38
N PRO A 172 4.33 -24.57 -5.92
CA PRO A 172 5.56 -24.91 -5.22
C PRO A 172 6.48 -23.69 -5.23
N ALA A 173 6.93 -23.28 -4.05
CA ALA A 173 7.99 -22.29 -3.96
C ALA A 173 9.27 -22.91 -4.54
N LYS A 174 9.99 -22.16 -5.36
CA LYS A 174 11.30 -22.56 -5.89
C LYS A 174 12.41 -21.72 -5.29
N GLY A 175 13.63 -22.23 -5.40
CA GLY A 175 14.85 -21.50 -5.06
C GLY A 175 14.83 -20.94 -3.64
N ASP A 176 15.22 -19.68 -3.53
CA ASP A 176 15.47 -19.02 -2.25
C ASP A 176 14.20 -18.61 -1.51
N PHE A 177 13.11 -18.33 -2.23
CA PHE A 177 11.80 -18.08 -1.60
C PHE A 177 11.28 -19.30 -0.84
N ALA A 178 11.55 -20.50 -1.36
CA ALA A 178 11.25 -21.75 -0.64
C ALA A 178 12.05 -21.90 0.66
N ARG A 179 13.26 -21.29 0.75
CA ARG A 179 14.07 -21.30 1.97
C ARG A 179 13.46 -20.37 3.03
N PHE A 180 13.02 -19.17 2.64
CA PHE A 180 12.29 -18.26 3.52
C PHE A 180 11.03 -18.92 4.10
N LEU A 181 10.20 -19.54 3.25
CA LEU A 181 8.97 -20.18 3.71
C LEU A 181 9.21 -21.34 4.69
N LYS A 182 10.37 -21.99 4.65
CA LYS A 182 10.75 -23.03 5.61
C LYS A 182 11.10 -22.47 7.01
N GLY A 183 11.10 -21.16 7.20
CA GLY A 183 11.47 -20.51 8.46
C GLY A 183 12.98 -20.41 8.68
N ASN A 184 13.78 -20.55 7.61
CA ASN A 184 15.24 -20.47 7.68
C ASN A 184 15.78 -19.04 7.49
N ALA A 185 14.91 -18.03 7.56
CA ALA A 185 15.29 -16.62 7.43
C ALA A 185 15.95 -16.11 8.72
N ALA A 186 17.01 -15.32 8.57
CA ALA A 186 17.81 -14.82 9.69
C ALA A 186 17.20 -13.51 10.25
N GLY A 187 16.42 -13.60 11.33
CA GLY A 187 15.91 -12.40 12.01
C GLY A 187 14.60 -12.60 12.76
N LEU A 188 14.24 -11.60 13.57
CA LEU A 188 12.94 -11.52 14.26
C LEU A 188 11.85 -10.99 13.33
N ILE A 189 12.23 -10.17 12.34
CA ILE A 189 11.38 -9.66 11.28
C ILE A 189 12.08 -9.98 9.97
N ASN A 190 11.44 -10.74 9.10
CA ASN A 190 11.98 -11.14 7.82
C ASN A 190 11.00 -10.78 6.71
N ALA A 191 11.49 -10.31 5.59
CA ALA A 191 10.73 -10.03 4.39
C ALA A 191 11.41 -10.70 3.21
N ALA A 192 10.61 -11.23 2.30
CA ALA A 192 11.06 -11.88 1.09
C ALA A 192 10.19 -11.42 -0.08
N ILE A 193 10.84 -11.04 -1.17
CA ILE A 193 10.21 -10.70 -2.44
C ILE A 193 10.60 -11.78 -3.45
N ASN A 194 9.60 -12.41 -4.04
CA ASN A 194 9.75 -13.33 -5.16
C ASN A 194 9.42 -12.59 -6.45
N PHE A 195 10.40 -12.45 -7.34
CA PHE A 195 10.22 -11.78 -8.63
C PHE A 195 9.79 -12.76 -9.73
N GLU A 196 9.85 -14.08 -9.50
CA GLU A 196 9.44 -15.11 -10.48
C GLU A 196 7.99 -14.92 -10.98
N PRO A 197 6.99 -14.56 -10.14
CA PRO A 197 5.62 -14.35 -10.60
C PRO A 197 5.39 -13.03 -11.36
N ILE A 198 6.36 -12.11 -11.36
CA ILE A 198 6.20 -10.80 -12.00
C ILE A 198 6.63 -10.89 -13.48
N PRO A 199 5.79 -10.45 -14.44
CA PRO A 199 6.15 -10.44 -15.85
C PRO A 199 7.41 -9.62 -16.13
N LYS A 200 8.31 -10.12 -16.98
CA LYS A 200 9.62 -9.48 -17.24
C LYS A 200 9.48 -8.09 -17.86
N GLU A 201 8.39 -7.85 -18.58
CA GLU A 201 8.04 -6.60 -19.23
C GLU A 201 7.89 -5.46 -18.22
N VAL A 202 7.48 -5.76 -16.98
CA VAL A 202 7.36 -4.77 -15.89
C VAL A 202 8.72 -4.15 -15.56
N PHE A 203 9.80 -4.93 -15.60
CA PHE A 203 11.14 -4.45 -15.27
C PHE A 203 11.79 -3.63 -16.41
N ALA A 204 11.32 -3.81 -17.65
CA ALA A 204 11.81 -3.05 -18.80
C ALA A 204 11.41 -1.56 -18.76
N ILE A 205 10.43 -1.20 -17.93
CA ILE A 205 9.91 0.18 -17.78
C ILE A 205 10.74 0.96 -16.74
N ALA A 206 11.62 0.31 -15.97
CA ALA A 206 12.43 0.99 -14.96
C ALA A 206 13.37 2.03 -15.61
N PRO A 207 13.32 3.31 -15.20
CA PRO A 207 14.16 4.34 -15.81
C PRO A 207 15.64 4.08 -15.48
N PRO A 208 16.59 4.37 -16.38
CA PRO A 208 18.01 4.38 -16.04
C PRO A 208 18.28 5.31 -14.85
N PRO A 209 19.13 4.93 -13.88
CA PRO A 209 19.94 3.72 -13.83
C PRO A 209 19.27 2.50 -13.14
N PHE A 210 17.98 2.58 -12.78
CA PHE A 210 17.28 1.52 -12.03
C PHE A 210 17.10 0.21 -12.81
N ASN A 211 17.10 0.26 -14.14
CA ASN A 211 16.95 -0.92 -14.99
C ASN A 211 17.97 -2.04 -14.67
N SER A 212 19.23 -1.69 -14.44
CA SER A 212 20.31 -2.65 -14.18
C SER A 212 20.24 -3.25 -12.79
N LEU A 213 19.59 -2.56 -11.84
CA LEU A 213 19.34 -3.07 -10.49
C LEU A 213 18.29 -4.17 -10.49
N VAL A 214 17.23 -4.02 -11.29
CA VAL A 214 16.07 -4.92 -11.32
C VAL A 214 16.14 -6.00 -12.41
N ASN A 215 16.98 -5.80 -13.43
CA ASN A 215 17.16 -6.76 -14.52
C ASN A 215 17.72 -8.10 -14.01
N GLY A 216 16.97 -9.19 -14.23
CA GLY A 216 17.39 -10.54 -13.84
C GLY A 216 17.29 -10.84 -12.35
N MET A 217 16.71 -9.95 -11.54
CA MET A 217 16.44 -10.22 -10.13
C MET A 217 15.42 -11.36 -10.00
N GLN A 218 15.75 -12.38 -9.21
CA GLN A 218 14.89 -13.54 -8.97
C GLN A 218 14.26 -13.50 -7.58
N TYR A 219 15.05 -13.10 -6.58
CA TYR A 219 14.65 -13.14 -5.18
C TYR A 219 15.36 -12.05 -4.40
N MET A 220 14.65 -11.42 -3.47
CA MET A 220 15.23 -10.53 -2.48
C MET A 220 14.74 -10.93 -1.10
N GLU A 221 15.65 -11.00 -0.14
CA GLU A 221 15.36 -11.21 1.27
C GLU A 221 15.93 -10.06 2.07
N ALA A 222 15.18 -9.58 3.06
CA ALA A 222 15.64 -8.64 4.05
C ALA A 222 15.26 -9.15 5.44
N GLY A 223 16.23 -9.21 6.35
CA GLY A 223 16.07 -9.66 7.72
C GLY A 223 16.53 -8.60 8.70
N ILE A 224 15.74 -8.40 9.76
CA ILE A 224 16.07 -7.54 10.88
C ILE A 224 16.17 -8.41 12.14
N ALA A 225 17.35 -8.41 12.75
CA ALA A 225 17.57 -8.97 14.08
C ALA A 225 17.78 -7.84 15.09
N VAL A 226 17.11 -7.94 16.23
CA VAL A 226 17.14 -6.93 17.28
C VAL A 226 17.63 -7.57 18.58
N GLU A 227 18.85 -7.24 18.98
CA GLU A 227 19.44 -7.64 20.26
C GLU A 227 19.89 -6.39 21.04
N LYS A 228 21.19 -6.28 21.36
CA LYS A 228 21.80 -5.02 21.85
C LYS A 228 22.10 -4.03 20.72
N THR A 229 22.14 -4.52 19.49
CA THR A 229 22.31 -3.75 18.26
C THR A 229 21.21 -4.12 17.27
N LEU A 230 20.97 -3.26 16.29
CA LEU A 230 20.10 -3.55 15.15
C LEU A 230 20.97 -4.15 14.04
N ARG A 231 20.72 -5.39 13.64
CA ARG A 231 21.34 -6.00 12.47
C ARG A 231 20.34 -6.05 11.32
N LEU A 232 20.68 -5.37 10.25
CA LEU A 232 20.00 -5.40 8.96
C LEU A 232 20.79 -6.33 8.04
N SER A 233 20.12 -7.29 7.44
CA SER A 233 20.69 -8.17 6.42
C SER A 233 19.81 -8.14 5.19
N THR A 234 20.41 -8.03 4.01
CA THR A 234 19.70 -8.06 2.74
C THR A 234 20.45 -8.97 1.80
N THR A 235 19.75 -9.88 1.13
CA THR A 235 20.30 -10.71 0.05
C THR A 235 19.44 -10.52 -1.18
N ILE A 236 20.06 -10.23 -2.32
CA ILE A 236 19.40 -10.15 -3.63
C ILE A 236 20.03 -11.20 -4.53
N THR A 237 19.25 -12.12 -5.06
CA THR A 237 19.70 -13.17 -5.99
C THR A 237 19.26 -12.83 -7.41
N TYR A 238 20.19 -12.95 -8.35
CA TYR A 238 20.02 -12.74 -9.78
C TYR A 238 20.09 -14.05 -10.57
N GLU A 239 19.54 -14.06 -11.78
CA GLU A 239 19.56 -15.21 -12.69
C GLU A 239 20.99 -15.54 -13.15
N LYS A 240 21.82 -14.52 -13.37
CA LYS A 240 23.21 -14.67 -13.84
C LYS A 240 24.18 -13.79 -13.04
N GLU A 241 25.44 -14.24 -12.95
CA GLU A 241 26.49 -13.50 -12.25
C GLU A 241 26.77 -12.13 -12.90
N ASP A 242 26.70 -12.01 -14.22
CA ASP A 242 26.92 -10.73 -14.90
C ASP A 242 25.85 -9.68 -14.57
N GLN A 243 24.61 -10.11 -14.32
CA GLN A 243 23.54 -9.23 -13.86
C GLN A 243 23.78 -8.76 -12.42
N ALA A 244 24.23 -9.66 -11.53
CA ALA A 244 24.61 -9.28 -10.17
C ALA A 244 25.79 -8.30 -10.15
N LYS A 245 26.78 -8.47 -11.04
CA LYS A 245 27.89 -7.52 -11.22
C LYS A 245 27.40 -6.15 -11.69
N ALA A 246 26.54 -6.10 -12.70
CA ALA A 246 25.96 -4.85 -13.19
C ALA A 246 25.17 -4.12 -12.09
N ALA A 247 24.34 -4.86 -11.34
CA ALA A 247 23.59 -4.30 -10.22
C ALA A 247 24.49 -3.76 -9.10
N LEU A 248 25.61 -4.43 -8.79
CA LEU A 248 26.59 -3.94 -7.81
C LEU A 248 27.16 -2.59 -8.22
N GLU A 249 27.52 -2.42 -9.50
CA GLU A 249 28.04 -1.15 -10.01
C GLU A 249 26.98 -0.05 -9.92
N THR A 250 25.72 -0.34 -10.27
CA THR A 250 24.60 0.59 -10.09
C THR A 250 24.42 1.00 -8.63
N VAL A 251 24.53 0.07 -7.67
CA VAL A 251 24.44 0.42 -6.24
C VAL A 251 25.60 1.31 -5.79
N LYS A 252 26.82 1.08 -6.30
CA LYS A 252 27.97 1.96 -6.03
C LYS A 252 27.77 3.35 -6.62
N GLU A 253 27.17 3.47 -7.80
CA GLU A 253 26.81 4.76 -8.39
C GLU A 253 25.79 5.52 -7.53
N PHE A 254 24.75 4.83 -7.06
CA PHE A 254 23.80 5.42 -6.11
C PHE A 254 24.46 5.87 -4.81
N ALA A 255 25.41 5.09 -4.29
CA ALA A 255 26.15 5.47 -3.09
C ALA A 255 26.97 6.76 -3.30
N LYS A 256 27.59 6.94 -4.48
CA LYS A 256 28.28 8.18 -4.86
C LYS A 256 27.32 9.37 -5.00
N MET A 257 26.16 9.17 -5.62
CA MET A 257 25.13 10.21 -5.74
C MET A 257 24.59 10.62 -4.36
N GLY A 258 24.32 9.65 -3.49
CA GLY A 258 23.90 9.91 -2.11
C GLY A 258 24.98 10.69 -1.34
N LEU A 259 26.25 10.32 -1.49
CA LEU A 259 27.36 11.03 -0.88
C LEU A 259 27.43 12.50 -1.34
N ALA A 260 27.19 12.77 -2.62
CA ALA A 260 27.14 14.13 -3.16
C ALA A 260 25.98 14.96 -2.58
N GLN A 261 24.84 14.34 -2.31
CA GLN A 261 23.67 15.01 -1.69
C GLN A 261 23.87 15.34 -0.20
N MET A 262 24.82 14.70 0.48
CA MET A 262 25.09 14.91 1.90
C MET A 262 25.90 16.18 2.21
N VAL A 263 26.45 16.85 1.19
CA VAL A 263 27.30 18.03 1.34
C VAL A 263 26.55 19.20 1.99
N GLU A 264 25.33 19.51 1.56
CA GLU A 264 24.55 20.63 2.09
C GLU A 264 23.98 20.37 3.49
N PRO A 265 23.34 19.21 3.78
CA PRO A 265 22.93 18.86 5.15
C PRO A 265 24.10 18.91 6.15
N ARG A 266 25.29 18.45 5.75
CA ARG A 266 26.49 18.52 6.58
C ARG A 266 26.89 19.96 6.88
N LYS A 267 26.96 20.84 5.87
CA LYS A 267 27.26 22.26 6.06
C LYS A 267 26.27 22.93 7.02
N GLU A 268 24.99 22.56 6.96
CA GLU A 268 23.97 23.13 7.83
C GLU A 268 24.16 22.72 9.29
N VAL A 269 24.43 21.44 9.55
CA VAL A 269 24.69 20.95 10.91
C VAL A 269 26.03 21.48 11.43
N GLU A 270 27.08 21.52 10.61
CA GLU A 270 28.40 22.08 10.99
C GLU A 270 28.31 23.56 11.35
N LYS A 271 27.49 24.36 10.67
CA LYS A 271 27.25 25.78 11.03
C LYS A 271 26.61 25.94 12.41
N ARG A 272 25.79 24.98 12.83
CA ARG A 272 25.14 24.98 14.15
C ARG A 272 26.10 24.53 15.27
N VAL A 273 27.09 23.70 14.93
CA VAL A 273 28.14 23.24 15.88
C VAL A 273 29.31 24.23 15.96
N PHE A 274 29.67 24.88 14.86
CA PHE A 274 30.80 25.81 14.73
C PHE A 274 30.37 27.14 14.09
N PRO A 275 29.60 28.00 14.79
CA PRO A 275 29.21 29.30 14.26
C PRO A 275 30.44 30.20 14.06
N LYS A 276 30.74 30.58 12.82
CA LYS A 276 31.92 31.41 12.49
C LYS A 276 31.76 32.89 12.85
N ASP A 277 30.52 33.37 13.03
CA ASP A 277 30.20 34.82 13.06
C ASP A 277 29.65 35.32 14.41
N GLN A 278 29.66 34.51 15.48
CA GLN A 278 29.24 34.95 16.82
C GLN A 278 30.40 34.97 17.81
N VAL A 279 31.03 36.16 17.94
CA VAL A 279 31.88 36.48 19.09
C VAL A 279 30.97 36.56 20.33
N GLY A 280 30.88 35.48 21.10
CA GLY A 280 30.13 35.41 22.35
C GLY A 280 29.19 34.20 22.52
N ALA A 281 29.01 33.36 21.51
CA ALA A 281 28.24 32.12 21.67
C ALA A 281 29.03 31.13 22.54
N ASN A 282 28.59 30.91 23.78
CA ASN A 282 29.21 29.95 24.69
C ASN A 282 28.49 28.60 24.52
N PRO A 283 29.13 27.53 24.00
CA PRO A 283 28.47 26.24 23.73
C PRO A 283 27.80 25.57 24.95
N LEU A 284 28.07 26.11 26.15
CA LEU A 284 27.56 25.64 27.43
C LEU A 284 26.19 26.25 27.82
N THR A 285 25.73 27.33 27.18
CA THR A 285 24.45 27.98 27.54
C THR A 285 23.24 27.39 26.78
N ASP A 286 23.44 26.84 25.58
CA ASP A 286 22.42 26.16 24.75
C ASP A 286 22.73 24.66 24.57
N LEU A 287 23.08 24.01 25.69
CA LEU A 287 23.55 22.62 25.75
C LEU A 287 22.63 21.61 25.01
N PRO A 288 21.28 21.70 25.08
CA PRO A 288 20.41 20.77 24.34
C PRO A 288 20.54 20.87 22.82
N GLU A 289 20.63 22.08 22.26
CA GLU A 289 20.73 22.29 20.80
C GLU A 289 22.12 21.92 20.27
N PHE A 290 23.17 22.25 21.03
CA PHE A 290 24.54 21.85 20.70
C PHE A 290 24.71 20.32 20.71
N LEU A 291 24.19 19.63 21.74
CA LEU A 291 24.20 18.17 21.82
C LEU A 291 23.39 17.53 20.69
N ALA A 292 22.24 18.11 20.31
CA ALA A 292 21.45 17.66 19.17
C ALA A 292 22.19 17.82 17.84
N ALA A 293 22.91 18.93 17.65
CA ALA A 293 23.72 19.18 16.46
C ALA A 293 24.94 18.24 16.37
N LEU A 294 25.62 17.96 17.50
CA LEU A 294 26.68 16.95 17.58
C LEU A 294 26.17 15.53 17.28
N ALA A 295 25.01 15.16 17.80
CA ALA A 295 24.35 13.90 17.46
C ALA A 295 23.99 13.84 15.96
N GLY A 296 23.53 14.95 15.39
CA GLY A 296 23.33 15.12 13.96
C GLY A 296 24.60 14.86 13.15
N LEU A 297 25.75 15.43 13.54
CA LEU A 297 27.03 15.16 12.87
C LEU A 297 27.46 13.70 13.00
N ALA A 298 27.23 13.05 14.14
CA ALA A 298 27.54 11.64 14.33
C ALA A 298 26.72 10.77 13.36
N ILE A 299 25.42 11.05 13.20
CA ILE A 299 24.54 10.37 12.25
C ILE A 299 25.01 10.61 10.80
N LEU A 300 25.36 11.86 10.47
CA LEU A 300 25.84 12.21 9.13
C LEU A 300 27.18 11.52 8.81
N ASN A 301 28.10 11.44 9.77
CA ASN A 301 29.38 10.73 9.59
C ASN A 301 29.17 9.22 9.39
N GLU A 302 28.24 8.61 10.13
CA GLU A 302 27.92 7.19 9.95
C GLU A 302 27.27 6.92 8.59
N ALA A 303 26.32 7.77 8.17
CA ALA A 303 25.71 7.70 6.84
C ALA A 303 26.76 7.90 5.73
N GLU A 304 27.71 8.83 5.91
CA GLU A 304 28.81 9.06 4.98
C GLU A 304 29.74 7.85 4.89
N ASN A 305 30.07 7.22 6.02
CA ASN A 305 30.87 5.99 6.05
C ASN A 305 30.18 4.83 5.32
N LEU A 306 28.86 4.69 5.50
CA LEU A 306 28.06 3.69 4.79
C LEU A 306 28.00 3.94 3.29
N LEU A 307 27.90 5.20 2.86
CA LEU A 307 27.87 5.56 1.44
C LEU A 307 29.26 5.44 0.78
N LYS A 308 30.34 5.73 1.51
CA LYS A 308 31.72 5.55 1.02
C LYS A 308 32.08 4.07 0.91
N ASN A 309 31.67 3.26 1.88
CA ASN A 309 31.98 1.85 1.98
C ASN A 309 30.68 1.05 2.16
N PRO A 310 29.84 0.95 1.12
CA PRO A 310 28.59 0.20 1.22
C PRO A 310 28.95 -1.25 1.54
N PRO A 311 28.38 -1.85 2.61
CA PRO A 311 28.76 -3.17 3.10
C PRO A 311 28.15 -4.28 2.22
N ILE A 312 28.37 -4.19 0.91
CA ILE A 312 27.77 -5.05 -0.11
C ILE A 312 28.85 -5.96 -0.66
N THR A 313 28.58 -7.26 -0.62
CA THR A 313 29.46 -8.30 -1.15
C THR A 313 28.77 -9.04 -2.28
N LEU A 314 29.52 -9.31 -3.34
CA LEU A 314 29.08 -10.17 -4.44
C LEU A 314 29.46 -11.62 -4.13
N ALA A 315 28.48 -12.50 -4.12
CA ALA A 315 28.64 -13.94 -3.95
C ALA A 315 28.00 -14.66 -5.15
N ARG A 316 28.78 -14.83 -6.23
CA ARG A 316 28.32 -15.39 -7.51
C ARG A 316 27.12 -14.61 -8.07
N THR A 317 25.92 -15.17 -7.95
CA THR A 317 24.67 -14.59 -8.43
C THR A 317 23.97 -13.74 -7.37
N SER A 318 24.51 -13.61 -6.17
CA SER A 318 23.84 -12.88 -5.08
C SER A 318 24.63 -11.66 -4.61
N LEU A 319 23.93 -10.55 -4.38
CA LEU A 319 24.42 -9.40 -3.63
C LEU A 319 23.97 -9.53 -2.18
N LYS A 320 24.90 -9.38 -1.23
CA LYS A 320 24.61 -9.45 0.20
C LYS A 320 25.04 -8.17 0.88
N ALA A 321 24.13 -7.56 1.63
CA ALA A 321 24.40 -6.41 2.47
C ALA A 321 24.15 -6.78 3.93
N ASP A 322 25.15 -6.61 4.79
CA ASP A 322 25.01 -6.79 6.24
C ASP A 322 25.43 -5.49 6.92
N TYR A 323 24.52 -4.91 7.70
CA TYR A 323 24.80 -3.73 8.50
C TYR A 323 24.39 -3.97 9.94
N THR A 324 25.27 -3.65 10.88
CA THR A 324 24.96 -3.67 12.31
C THR A 324 25.16 -2.27 12.84
N THR A 325 24.11 -1.69 13.43
CA THR A 325 24.21 -0.35 14.01
C THR A 325 25.24 -0.36 15.14
N PRO A 326 26.01 0.73 15.32
CA PRO A 326 26.74 0.98 16.56
C PRO A 326 25.80 0.89 17.77
N GLN A 327 26.34 0.66 18.98
CA GLN A 327 25.53 0.65 20.21
C GLN A 327 24.92 2.04 20.46
N ILE A 328 23.75 2.28 19.89
CA ILE A 328 22.88 3.41 20.21
C ILE A 328 21.81 2.83 21.12
N SER A 329 21.64 3.41 22.31
CA SER A 329 20.69 2.94 23.33
C SER A 329 19.34 2.61 22.69
N SER A 330 18.97 1.33 22.73
CA SER A 330 17.78 0.72 22.12
C SER A 330 16.42 1.31 22.57
N ASN A 331 16.46 2.29 23.46
CA ASN A 331 15.36 2.78 24.27
C ASN A 331 14.33 3.61 23.46
N ALA A 332 14.67 4.05 22.24
CA ALA A 332 13.81 4.86 21.39
C ALA A 332 13.25 4.13 20.15
N LEU A 333 14.00 3.19 19.56
CA LEU A 333 13.65 2.62 18.24
C LEU A 333 12.71 1.41 18.33
N VAL A 334 12.92 0.54 19.32
CA VAL A 334 12.25 -0.78 19.39
C VAL A 334 10.84 -0.70 19.97
N PRO A 335 10.57 0.07 21.05
CA PRO A 335 9.19 0.37 21.47
C PRO A 335 8.37 1.02 20.36
N THR A 336 8.96 1.94 19.59
CA THR A 336 8.31 2.64 18.47
C THR A 336 7.97 1.68 17.32
N MET A 337 8.83 0.69 17.03
CA MET A 337 8.56 -0.36 16.04
C MET A 337 7.55 -1.41 16.52
N ALA A 338 7.57 -1.82 17.79
CA ALA A 338 6.57 -2.74 18.36
C ALA A 338 5.19 -2.07 18.46
N ILE A 339 5.14 -0.78 18.80
CA ILE A 339 3.95 0.06 18.69
C ILE A 339 3.54 0.21 17.21
N ALA A 340 4.47 0.37 16.26
CA ALA A 340 4.15 0.42 14.83
C ALA A 340 3.51 -0.89 14.31
N VAL A 341 3.94 -2.05 14.81
CA VAL A 341 3.30 -3.36 14.52
C VAL A 341 1.92 -3.47 15.20
N GLY A 342 1.77 -2.98 16.44
CA GLY A 342 0.46 -2.85 17.11
C GLY A 342 -0.47 -1.81 16.46
N MET A 343 0.09 -0.82 15.76
CA MET A 343 -0.59 0.17 14.92
C MET A 343 -0.84 -0.32 13.49
N LEU A 344 -0.56 -1.59 13.16
CA LEU A 344 -0.86 -2.12 11.83
C LEU A 344 -2.37 -2.11 11.52
N LEU A 345 -3.25 -2.24 12.51
CA LEU A 345 -4.70 -2.14 12.29
C LEU A 345 -5.15 -0.75 11.79
N PRO A 346 -4.70 0.39 12.37
CA PRO A 346 -4.88 1.71 11.76
C PRO A 346 -4.03 1.94 10.49
N ALA A 347 -2.88 1.27 10.31
CA ALA A 347 -2.13 1.33 9.06
C ALA A 347 -2.85 0.63 7.89
N VAL A 348 -3.62 -0.44 8.16
CA VAL A 348 -4.52 -1.07 7.18
C VAL A 348 -5.61 -0.09 6.74
N GLN A 349 -6.06 0.82 7.60
CA GLN A 349 -7.01 1.87 7.20
C GLN A 349 -6.37 2.86 6.23
N LYS A 350 -5.13 3.31 6.49
CA LYS A 350 -4.39 4.18 5.54
C LYS A 350 -4.08 3.49 4.21
N VAL A 351 -3.72 2.20 4.25
CA VAL A 351 -3.50 1.39 3.04
C VAL A 351 -4.82 1.18 2.29
N ARG A 352 -5.92 0.92 3.00
CA ARG A 352 -7.27 0.80 2.43
C ARG A 352 -7.73 2.10 1.80
N GLU A 353 -7.53 3.24 2.46
CA GLU A 353 -7.85 4.56 1.93
C GLU A 353 -6.98 4.89 0.72
N ALA A 354 -5.69 4.55 0.73
CA ALA A 354 -4.82 4.68 -0.43
C ALA A 354 -5.26 3.78 -1.60
N ALA A 355 -5.66 2.53 -1.33
CA ALA A 355 -6.16 1.60 -2.33
C ALA A 355 -7.52 2.05 -2.90
N GLN A 356 -8.43 2.53 -2.06
CA GLN A 356 -9.70 3.13 -2.49
C GLN A 356 -9.45 4.37 -3.36
N ARG A 357 -8.51 5.25 -2.98
CA ARG A 357 -8.13 6.41 -3.81
C ARG A 357 -7.56 5.96 -5.16
N MET A 358 -6.66 4.99 -5.18
CA MET A 358 -6.07 4.47 -6.41
C MET A 358 -7.12 3.83 -7.33
N SER A 359 -8.06 3.06 -6.76
CA SER A 359 -9.20 2.51 -7.50
C SER A 359 -10.08 3.62 -8.07
N SER A 360 -10.33 4.69 -7.31
CA SER A 360 -11.14 5.81 -7.78
C SER A 360 -10.47 6.61 -8.90
N ILE A 361 -9.15 6.83 -8.78
CA ILE A 361 -8.33 7.41 -9.84
C ILE A 361 -8.40 6.56 -11.11
N ASN A 362 -8.36 5.23 -10.99
CA ASN A 362 -8.47 4.34 -12.13
C ASN A 362 -9.84 4.41 -12.80
N ASN A 363 -10.93 4.48 -12.01
CA ASN A 363 -12.28 4.70 -12.54
C ASN A 363 -12.37 6.02 -13.33
N LEU A 364 -11.85 7.11 -12.77
CA LEU A 364 -11.77 8.41 -13.45
C LEU A 364 -10.94 8.35 -14.75
N LYS A 365 -9.81 7.62 -14.76
CA LYS A 365 -9.01 7.40 -15.97
C LYS A 365 -9.78 6.64 -17.05
N GLN A 366 -10.51 5.59 -16.66
CA GLN A 366 -11.33 4.81 -17.61
C GLN A 366 -12.50 5.63 -18.15
N ILE A 367 -13.15 6.43 -17.30
CA ILE A 367 -14.17 7.41 -17.72
C ILE A 367 -13.59 8.39 -18.72
N ALA A 368 -12.43 9.00 -18.42
CA ALA A 368 -11.82 9.98 -19.31
C ALA A 368 -11.39 9.35 -20.65
N LEU A 369 -10.84 8.14 -20.62
CA LEU A 369 -10.52 7.37 -21.83
C LEU A 369 -11.79 7.12 -22.68
N ALA A 370 -12.89 6.73 -22.06
CA ALA A 370 -14.16 6.53 -22.75
C ALA A 370 -14.72 7.82 -23.35
N MET A 371 -14.57 8.95 -22.66
CA MET A 371 -14.90 10.28 -23.18
C MET A 371 -14.06 10.63 -24.42
N HIS A 372 -12.76 10.32 -24.40
CA HIS A 372 -11.90 10.52 -25.57
C HIS A 372 -12.28 9.60 -26.74
N ASN A 373 -12.61 8.33 -26.48
CA ASN A 373 -13.09 7.41 -27.52
C ASN A 373 -14.43 7.88 -28.13
N TYR A 374 -15.33 8.41 -27.29
CA TYR A 374 -16.56 9.06 -27.75
C TYR A 374 -16.21 10.27 -28.65
N ASN A 375 -15.29 11.13 -28.20
CA ASN A 375 -14.83 12.29 -28.97
C ASN A 375 -14.23 11.88 -30.33
N SER A 376 -13.43 10.81 -30.40
CA SER A 376 -12.88 10.31 -31.66
C SER A 376 -13.97 9.87 -32.65
N THR A 377 -15.13 9.46 -32.15
CA THR A 377 -16.26 9.03 -33.00
C THR A 377 -17.18 10.19 -33.38
N TYR A 378 -17.46 11.10 -32.44
CA TYR A 378 -18.49 12.14 -32.57
C TYR A 378 -17.95 13.57 -32.66
N ASN A 379 -16.63 13.73 -32.74
CA ASN A 379 -15.92 15.01 -32.82
C ASN A 379 -16.23 15.98 -31.67
N GLY A 380 -16.38 15.44 -30.47
CA GLY A 380 -16.56 16.19 -29.22
C GLY A 380 -16.96 15.27 -28.07
N PHE A 381 -16.74 15.71 -26.84
CA PHE A 381 -17.24 15.02 -25.66
C PHE A 381 -18.78 15.02 -25.63
N PRO A 382 -19.42 13.99 -25.04
CA PRO A 382 -20.87 13.95 -24.95
C PRO A 382 -21.42 15.16 -24.19
N ALA A 383 -22.64 15.57 -24.53
CA ALA A 383 -23.39 16.51 -23.71
C ALA A 383 -23.61 15.93 -22.30
N ALA A 384 -23.81 16.79 -21.29
CA ALA A 384 -24.04 16.33 -19.91
C ALA A 384 -25.31 15.46 -19.79
N ALA A 385 -26.29 15.66 -20.68
CA ALA A 385 -27.48 14.83 -20.80
C ALA A 385 -27.82 14.49 -22.26
N ILE A 386 -28.34 13.29 -22.45
CA ILE A 386 -29.14 12.94 -23.63
C ILE A 386 -30.51 13.59 -23.43
N CYS A 387 -30.86 14.53 -24.30
CA CYS A 387 -32.13 15.25 -24.23
C CYS A 387 -33.09 14.80 -25.32
N ASP A 388 -34.39 14.91 -25.02
CA ASP A 388 -35.45 14.76 -26.02
C ASP A 388 -35.27 15.81 -27.11
N LYS A 389 -35.31 15.38 -28.38
CA LYS A 389 -35.04 16.26 -29.53
C LYS A 389 -36.11 17.33 -29.75
N LYS A 390 -37.33 17.13 -29.26
CA LYS A 390 -38.46 18.05 -29.48
C LYS A 390 -38.58 19.09 -28.38
N THR A 391 -38.43 18.66 -27.13
CA THR A 391 -38.67 19.46 -25.92
C THR A 391 -37.39 19.97 -25.28
N GLY A 392 -36.22 19.38 -25.61
CA GLY A 392 -34.94 19.67 -24.97
C GLY A 392 -34.84 19.14 -23.53
N LYS A 393 -35.85 18.41 -23.06
CA LYS A 393 -35.87 17.86 -21.69
C LYS A 393 -34.78 16.81 -21.51
N PRO A 394 -33.95 16.88 -20.45
CA PRO A 394 -32.99 15.84 -20.11
C PRO A 394 -33.68 14.50 -19.85
N LEU A 395 -33.23 13.44 -20.53
CA LEU A 395 -33.78 12.09 -20.41
C LEU A 395 -32.80 11.18 -19.67
N LEU A 396 -31.57 11.05 -20.16
CA LEU A 396 -30.54 10.13 -19.67
C LEU A 396 -29.20 10.84 -19.46
N SER A 397 -28.37 10.34 -18.55
CA SER A 397 -27.04 10.88 -18.28
C SER A 397 -26.03 10.63 -19.42
N TRP A 398 -25.02 11.50 -19.53
CA TRP A 398 -23.78 11.24 -20.31
C TRP A 398 -23.15 9.87 -20.02
N ARG A 399 -23.33 9.33 -18.80
CA ARG A 399 -22.86 8.00 -18.42
C ARG A 399 -23.48 6.91 -19.30
N VAL A 400 -24.75 7.07 -19.67
CA VAL A 400 -25.40 6.16 -20.63
C VAL A 400 -24.80 6.33 -22.03
N ALA A 401 -24.48 7.55 -22.44
CA ALA A 401 -23.91 7.83 -23.77
C ALA A 401 -22.55 7.15 -24.00
N ILE A 402 -21.76 6.96 -22.94
CA ILE A 402 -20.42 6.36 -23.05
C ILE A 402 -20.38 4.84 -22.83
N LEU A 403 -21.51 4.18 -22.53
CA LEU A 403 -21.56 2.73 -22.30
C LEU A 403 -20.86 1.89 -23.40
N PRO A 404 -21.03 2.18 -24.72
CA PRO A 404 -20.34 1.44 -25.77
C PRO A 404 -18.80 1.54 -25.70
N TYR A 405 -18.28 2.60 -25.07
CA TYR A 405 -16.84 2.87 -24.96
C TYR A 405 -16.22 2.34 -23.67
N ILE A 406 -17.02 1.66 -22.84
CA ILE A 406 -16.60 1.00 -21.60
C ILE A 406 -17.00 -0.48 -21.60
N GLU A 407 -17.13 -1.06 -22.80
CA GLU A 407 -17.49 -2.48 -23.02
C GLU A 407 -18.91 -2.86 -22.57
N GLU A 408 -19.81 -1.89 -22.42
CA GLU A 408 -21.20 -2.07 -21.97
C GLU A 408 -22.21 -1.88 -23.13
N GLU A 409 -21.85 -2.25 -24.36
CA GLU A 409 -22.70 -2.08 -25.54
C GLU A 409 -24.04 -2.86 -25.42
N ALA A 410 -24.00 -4.06 -24.81
CA ALA A 410 -25.19 -4.87 -24.59
C ALA A 410 -26.19 -4.20 -23.63
N LEU A 411 -25.69 -3.47 -22.62
CA LEU A 411 -26.52 -2.69 -21.71
C LEU A 411 -27.04 -1.43 -22.40
N TYR A 412 -26.20 -0.74 -23.19
CA TYR A 412 -26.58 0.44 -23.96
C TYR A 412 -27.79 0.20 -24.86
N LYS A 413 -27.80 -0.93 -25.60
CA LYS A 413 -28.89 -1.32 -26.50
C LYS A 413 -30.23 -1.59 -25.81
N GLN A 414 -30.23 -1.80 -24.49
CA GLN A 414 -31.45 -2.03 -23.73
C GLN A 414 -32.14 -0.73 -23.32
N PHE A 415 -31.42 0.40 -23.27
CA PHE A 415 -31.99 1.69 -22.92
C PHE A 415 -32.91 2.22 -24.02
N LYS A 416 -34.05 2.76 -23.61
CA LYS A 416 -34.91 3.55 -24.49
C LYS A 416 -34.50 5.01 -24.42
N MET A 417 -33.87 5.49 -25.50
CA MET A 417 -33.23 6.82 -25.57
C MET A 417 -34.23 7.98 -25.64
N ASP A 418 -35.50 7.68 -25.90
CA ASP A 418 -36.63 8.61 -25.96
C ASP A 418 -37.45 8.63 -24.66
N GLU A 419 -37.11 7.81 -23.67
CA GLU A 419 -37.74 7.77 -22.36
C GLU A 419 -36.80 8.32 -21.27
N PRO A 420 -37.32 8.98 -20.21
CA PRO A 420 -36.48 9.47 -19.13
C PRO A 420 -35.89 8.31 -18.30
N TRP A 421 -34.83 8.61 -17.54
CA TRP A 421 -34.10 7.66 -16.70
C TRP A 421 -34.98 6.96 -15.64
N ASP A 422 -36.06 7.61 -15.21
CA ASP A 422 -37.02 7.15 -14.21
C ASP A 422 -38.31 6.54 -14.80
N SER A 423 -38.35 6.33 -16.12
CA SER A 423 -39.40 5.54 -16.76
C SER A 423 -39.42 4.10 -16.23
N GLU A 424 -40.57 3.44 -16.30
CA GLU A 424 -40.71 2.06 -15.81
C GLU A 424 -39.72 1.09 -16.48
N HIS A 425 -39.35 1.36 -17.74
CA HIS A 425 -38.36 0.58 -18.48
C HIS A 425 -36.93 0.91 -18.06
N ASN A 426 -36.50 2.17 -18.17
CA ASN A 426 -35.09 2.54 -17.91
C ASN A 426 -34.71 2.40 -16.42
N LEU A 427 -35.65 2.59 -15.50
CA LEU A 427 -35.39 2.45 -14.06
C LEU A 427 -34.97 1.02 -13.68
N LYS A 428 -35.46 -0.01 -14.41
CA LYS A 428 -35.07 -1.41 -14.20
C LYS A 428 -33.59 -1.63 -14.54
N LEU A 429 -33.08 -0.91 -15.55
CA LEU A 429 -31.68 -1.00 -15.99
C LEU A 429 -30.70 -0.29 -15.05
N ALA A 430 -31.18 0.68 -14.25
CA ALA A 430 -30.33 1.37 -13.29
C ALA A 430 -29.65 0.43 -12.27
N LYS A 431 -30.24 -0.75 -12.01
CA LYS A 431 -29.64 -1.78 -11.14
C LYS A 431 -28.36 -2.40 -11.71
N ASN A 432 -28.16 -2.33 -13.03
CA ASN A 432 -27.00 -2.87 -13.73
C ASN A 432 -25.92 -1.80 -13.89
N MET A 433 -25.54 -1.13 -12.79
CA MET A 433 -24.54 -0.07 -12.84
C MET A 433 -23.16 -0.65 -13.21
N PRO A 434 -22.51 -0.15 -14.27
CA PRO A 434 -21.13 -0.53 -14.59
C PRO A 434 -20.18 -0.26 -13.42
N LYS A 435 -19.21 -1.16 -13.22
CA LYS A 435 -18.25 -1.07 -12.11
C LYS A 435 -17.46 0.23 -12.09
N ILE A 436 -17.20 0.83 -13.26
CA ILE A 436 -16.44 2.08 -13.35
C ILE A 436 -17.16 3.27 -12.70
N TYR A 437 -18.49 3.21 -12.52
CA TYR A 437 -19.26 4.24 -11.85
C TYR A 437 -19.36 4.03 -10.34
N PHE A 438 -18.82 2.93 -9.84
CA PHE A 438 -18.81 2.57 -8.43
C PHE A 438 -17.68 3.30 -7.69
N HIS A 439 -18.02 4.11 -6.68
CA HIS A 439 -17.02 4.78 -5.86
C HIS A 439 -16.54 3.85 -4.72
N PRO A 440 -15.24 3.51 -4.65
CA PRO A 440 -14.72 2.43 -3.79
C PRO A 440 -14.79 2.71 -2.27
N LYS A 441 -15.03 3.96 -1.87
CA LYS A 441 -15.27 4.32 -0.45
C LYS A 441 -16.76 4.39 -0.08
N ALA A 442 -17.61 4.82 -1.00
CA ALA A 442 -18.95 5.30 -0.66
C ALA A 442 -20.07 4.38 -1.16
N ASN A 443 -19.80 3.60 -2.21
CA ASN A 443 -20.76 2.63 -2.72
C ASN A 443 -20.58 1.25 -2.09
N LYS A 444 -21.69 0.53 -1.98
CA LYS A 444 -21.75 -0.90 -1.61
C LYS A 444 -22.22 -1.73 -2.80
N PRO A 445 -21.81 -3.01 -2.92
CA PRO A 445 -22.28 -3.88 -4.00
C PRO A 445 -23.81 -3.88 -4.12
N GLY A 446 -24.31 -3.67 -5.33
CA GLY A 446 -25.76 -3.54 -5.60
C GLY A 446 -26.30 -2.11 -5.54
N ASP A 447 -25.51 -1.13 -5.11
CA ASP A 447 -25.85 0.29 -5.25
C ASP A 447 -25.98 0.66 -6.73
N ASN A 448 -26.90 1.58 -7.02
CA ASN A 448 -27.13 2.13 -8.35
C ASN A 448 -26.83 3.63 -8.45
N LYS A 449 -26.17 4.19 -7.43
CA LYS A 449 -25.81 5.60 -7.40
C LYS A 449 -24.32 5.77 -7.56
N THR A 450 -23.92 6.88 -8.18
CA THR A 450 -22.53 7.23 -8.44
C THR A 450 -22.18 8.59 -7.89
N HIS A 451 -20.90 8.74 -7.55
CA HIS A 451 -20.29 9.99 -7.12
C HIS A 451 -19.49 10.68 -8.25
N TYR A 452 -19.21 10.00 -9.36
CA TYR A 452 -18.45 10.59 -10.47
C TYR A 452 -19.37 11.48 -11.29
N ARG A 453 -19.22 12.81 -11.17
CA ARG A 453 -20.12 13.81 -11.76
C ARG A 453 -19.38 14.83 -12.61
N LEU A 454 -20.04 15.35 -13.64
CA LEU A 454 -19.55 16.45 -14.45
C LEU A 454 -20.05 17.78 -13.90
N PHE A 455 -19.34 18.86 -14.22
CA PHE A 455 -19.88 20.20 -14.14
C PHE A 455 -20.38 20.65 -15.52
N TYR A 456 -21.59 21.20 -15.57
CA TYR A 456 -22.17 21.72 -16.80
C TYR A 456 -22.72 23.13 -16.61
N GLY A 457 -22.73 23.93 -17.67
CA GLY A 457 -23.27 25.28 -17.64
C GLY A 457 -22.43 26.27 -18.43
N LYS A 458 -22.83 27.54 -18.39
CA LYS A 458 -22.13 28.61 -19.10
C LYS A 458 -20.71 28.77 -18.51
N GLY A 459 -19.70 28.63 -19.36
CA GLY A 459 -18.29 28.72 -18.98
C GLY A 459 -17.65 27.39 -18.58
N ALA A 460 -18.44 26.36 -18.25
CA ALA A 460 -17.91 25.02 -17.96
C ALA A 460 -17.51 24.27 -19.24
N ALA A 461 -16.71 23.21 -19.08
CA ALA A 461 -16.34 22.31 -20.17
C ALA A 461 -17.56 21.67 -20.84
N PHE A 462 -18.62 21.35 -20.08
CA PHE A 462 -19.82 20.67 -20.58
C PHE A 462 -21.04 21.59 -20.65
N GLU A 463 -21.85 21.35 -21.67
CA GLU A 463 -23.18 21.95 -21.82
C GLU A 463 -24.26 20.88 -21.65
N LEU A 464 -25.47 21.30 -21.23
CA LEU A 464 -26.53 20.37 -20.86
C LEU A 464 -26.94 19.44 -22.02
N ASN A 465 -27.17 20.03 -23.20
CA ASN A 465 -27.76 19.35 -24.36
C ASN A 465 -26.91 19.50 -25.63
N LYS A 466 -25.65 19.90 -25.49
CA LYS A 466 -24.75 20.18 -26.62
C LYS A 466 -23.41 19.48 -26.42
N THR A 467 -22.96 18.81 -27.48
CA THR A 467 -21.63 18.20 -27.56
C THR A 467 -20.55 19.25 -27.34
N SER A 468 -19.60 18.94 -26.46
CA SER A 468 -18.47 19.83 -26.15
C SER A 468 -17.28 19.51 -27.03
N GLN A 469 -17.02 20.35 -28.03
CA GLN A 469 -15.84 20.20 -28.87
C GLN A 469 -14.57 20.56 -28.07
N ILE A 470 -13.59 19.67 -28.11
CA ILE A 470 -12.29 19.85 -27.45
C ILE A 470 -11.62 21.17 -27.83
N ASN A 471 -11.74 21.59 -29.10
CA ASN A 471 -11.17 22.85 -29.61
C ASN A 471 -11.76 24.12 -28.96
N ASN A 472 -12.91 24.01 -28.28
CA ASN A 472 -13.53 25.13 -27.57
C ASN A 472 -13.03 25.26 -26.12
N ILE A 473 -12.11 24.40 -25.68
CA ILE A 473 -11.45 24.46 -24.37
C ILE A 473 -10.11 25.16 -24.55
N THR A 474 -10.15 26.50 -24.60
CA THR A 474 -9.00 27.34 -24.95
C THR A 474 -8.02 27.56 -23.78
N ASP A 475 -8.45 27.34 -22.54
CA ASP A 475 -7.55 27.45 -21.36
C ASP A 475 -6.62 26.22 -21.20
N GLY A 476 -6.84 25.20 -22.03
CA GLY A 476 -6.03 23.98 -22.11
C GLY A 476 -6.71 22.77 -21.46
N LEU A 477 -6.60 21.63 -22.12
CA LEU A 477 -7.21 20.38 -21.66
C LEU A 477 -6.63 19.88 -20.33
N SER A 478 -5.34 20.14 -20.09
CA SER A 478 -4.62 19.81 -18.85
C SER A 478 -4.92 20.77 -17.68
N ASN A 479 -5.74 21.79 -17.94
CA ASN A 479 -6.07 22.87 -17.03
C ASN A 479 -7.57 22.92 -16.69
N THR A 480 -8.42 22.33 -17.55
CA THR A 480 -9.86 22.26 -17.33
C THR A 480 -10.27 20.86 -16.85
N LEU A 481 -11.06 20.80 -15.78
CA LEU A 481 -11.60 19.57 -15.22
C LEU A 481 -12.72 19.00 -16.08
N MET A 482 -12.69 17.68 -16.21
CA MET A 482 -13.69 16.85 -16.85
C MET A 482 -14.74 16.38 -15.83
N ALA A 483 -14.33 15.52 -14.90
CA ALA A 483 -15.21 14.84 -13.95
C ALA A 483 -14.62 14.86 -12.53
N VAL A 484 -15.48 14.94 -11.53
CA VAL A 484 -15.11 15.02 -10.11
C VAL A 484 -15.80 13.95 -9.28
N GLU A 485 -15.26 13.71 -8.08
CA GLU A 485 -15.89 12.91 -7.02
C GLU A 485 -16.79 13.80 -6.14
N ALA A 486 -18.09 13.84 -6.41
CA ALA A 486 -19.05 14.62 -5.63
C ALA A 486 -19.47 13.92 -4.33
N GLU A 487 -19.71 14.67 -3.25
CA GLU A 487 -20.21 14.09 -1.99
C GLU A 487 -21.62 13.53 -2.14
N GLU A 488 -22.51 14.27 -2.80
CA GLU A 488 -23.89 13.83 -3.04
C GLU A 488 -24.00 12.92 -4.27
N PRO A 489 -24.43 11.65 -4.09
CA PRO A 489 -24.54 10.72 -5.19
C PRO A 489 -25.86 10.88 -5.95
N VAL A 490 -25.84 10.48 -7.22
CA VAL A 490 -27.03 10.42 -8.09
C VAL A 490 -27.18 9.04 -8.68
N VAL A 491 -28.41 8.61 -9.01
CA VAL A 491 -28.61 7.37 -9.79
C VAL A 491 -27.80 7.53 -11.07
N TRP A 492 -26.98 6.54 -11.44
CA TRP A 492 -25.99 6.74 -12.51
C TRP A 492 -26.62 7.04 -13.90
N THR A 493 -27.87 6.63 -14.12
CA THR A 493 -28.63 6.94 -15.34
C THR A 493 -29.27 8.33 -15.32
N ASN A 494 -29.38 8.97 -14.15
CA ASN A 494 -30.02 10.27 -13.98
C ASN A 494 -29.11 11.40 -14.52
N PRO A 495 -29.61 12.27 -15.42
CA PRO A 495 -28.83 13.38 -16.00
C PRO A 495 -28.54 14.53 -15.03
N ASN A 496 -28.95 14.45 -13.77
CA ASN A 496 -28.72 15.49 -12.76
C ASN A 496 -27.24 15.56 -12.34
N ASP A 497 -26.39 16.20 -13.14
CA ASP A 497 -25.00 16.50 -12.83
C ASP A 497 -24.85 17.86 -12.10
N LEU A 498 -23.64 18.39 -11.94
CA LEU A 498 -23.40 19.58 -11.15
C LEU A 498 -23.54 20.84 -12.02
N ALA A 499 -24.53 21.69 -11.73
CA ALA A 499 -24.63 22.98 -12.40
C ALA A 499 -23.50 23.90 -11.95
N PHE A 500 -22.74 24.45 -12.91
CA PHE A 500 -21.70 25.43 -12.65
C PHE A 500 -22.24 26.85 -12.75
N ASP A 501 -22.01 27.63 -11.69
CA ASP A 501 -22.26 29.05 -11.63
C ASP A 501 -21.10 29.70 -10.86
N PRO A 502 -20.28 30.56 -11.50
CA PRO A 502 -19.09 31.13 -10.88
C PRO A 502 -19.41 32.02 -9.66
N THR A 503 -20.65 32.48 -9.53
CA THR A 503 -21.11 33.33 -8.42
C THR A 503 -21.58 32.53 -7.21
N LYS A 504 -21.81 31.22 -7.37
CA LYS A 504 -22.31 30.34 -6.30
C LYS A 504 -21.18 29.53 -5.67
N ALA A 505 -21.42 29.10 -4.44
CA ALA A 505 -20.53 28.15 -3.76
C ALA A 505 -20.56 26.81 -4.51
N LEU A 506 -19.40 26.18 -4.66
CA LEU A 506 -19.31 24.86 -5.28
C LEU A 506 -19.83 23.78 -4.31
N PRO A 507 -20.44 22.71 -4.85
CA PRO A 507 -20.86 21.56 -4.05
C PRO A 507 -19.65 20.91 -3.38
N LYS A 508 -19.91 20.15 -2.30
CA LYS A 508 -18.86 19.43 -1.58
C LYS A 508 -18.36 18.24 -2.40
N MET A 509 -17.05 18.01 -2.33
CA MET A 509 -16.39 16.86 -2.95
C MET A 509 -16.28 15.73 -1.94
N LEU A 510 -16.41 14.50 -2.43
CA LEU A 510 -16.18 13.31 -1.62
C LEU A 510 -14.68 13.14 -1.41
N SER A 511 -14.25 13.04 -0.15
CA SER A 511 -12.83 12.87 0.16
C SER A 511 -12.49 11.46 0.64
N ILE A 512 -11.30 10.99 0.27
CA ILE A 512 -10.63 9.80 0.79
C ILE A 512 -9.32 10.25 1.44
N ASP A 513 -9.24 10.12 2.77
CA ASP A 513 -8.09 10.58 3.56
C ASP A 513 -7.75 12.06 3.27
N GLY A 514 -8.78 12.93 3.40
CA GLY A 514 -8.64 14.38 3.24
C GLY A 514 -8.32 14.87 1.82
N LYS A 515 -8.43 14.01 0.80
CA LYS A 515 -8.16 14.36 -0.59
C LYS A 515 -9.28 13.89 -1.52
N PHE A 516 -9.54 14.61 -2.61
CA PHE A 516 -10.45 14.17 -3.68
C PHE A 516 -9.71 14.11 -5.02
N SER A 517 -10.15 13.24 -5.92
CA SER A 517 -9.59 13.09 -7.26
C SER A 517 -10.52 13.69 -8.31
N ALA A 518 -9.94 14.23 -9.37
CA ALA A 518 -10.69 14.70 -10.53
C ALA A 518 -9.93 14.39 -11.82
N ALA A 519 -10.69 14.04 -12.86
CA ALA A 519 -10.18 13.91 -14.21
C ALA A 519 -10.13 15.27 -14.89
N TYR A 520 -9.11 15.50 -15.70
CA TYR A 520 -8.95 16.63 -16.58
C TYR A 520 -9.40 16.29 -18.00
N CYS A 521 -9.67 17.32 -18.80
CA CYS A 521 -10.08 17.19 -20.20
C CYS A 521 -8.99 16.61 -21.12
N ASP A 522 -7.75 16.46 -20.64
CA ASP A 522 -6.65 15.77 -21.32
C ASP A 522 -6.57 14.26 -21.00
N GLY A 523 -7.44 13.76 -20.12
CA GLY A 523 -7.45 12.38 -19.66
C GLY A 523 -6.55 12.10 -18.45
N SER A 524 -5.78 13.08 -17.98
CA SER A 524 -5.03 12.95 -16.74
C SER A 524 -5.96 13.02 -15.53
N VAL A 525 -5.55 12.41 -14.42
CA VAL A 525 -6.28 12.47 -13.14
C VAL A 525 -5.33 13.01 -12.09
N ARG A 526 -5.77 14.03 -11.35
CA ARG A 526 -5.01 14.62 -10.25
C ARG A 526 -5.81 14.56 -8.97
N THR A 527 -5.09 14.65 -7.86
CA THR A 527 -5.67 14.59 -6.52
C THR A 527 -5.39 15.90 -5.80
N PHE A 528 -6.42 16.43 -5.16
CA PHE A 528 -6.41 17.72 -4.48
C PHE A 528 -6.61 17.52 -2.99
N LYS A 529 -5.87 18.27 -2.18
CA LYS A 529 -6.06 18.31 -0.73
C LYS A 529 -7.30 19.12 -0.39
N MET A 530 -8.07 18.66 0.58
CA MET A 530 -9.16 19.43 1.16
C MET A 530 -8.71 20.20 2.42
N PRO A 531 -9.25 21.41 2.66
CA PRO A 531 -10.15 22.15 1.76
C PRO A 531 -9.38 22.74 0.57
N ILE A 532 -10.02 22.75 -0.61
CA ILE A 532 -9.51 23.43 -1.81
C ILE A 532 -10.00 24.88 -1.82
N ASP A 533 -9.14 25.80 -2.26
CA ASP A 533 -9.53 27.19 -2.51
C ASP A 533 -10.66 27.25 -3.57
N GLN A 534 -11.74 27.93 -3.25
CA GLN A 534 -12.93 27.97 -4.11
C GLN A 534 -12.69 28.73 -5.41
N GLU A 535 -11.85 29.76 -5.40
CA GLU A 535 -11.55 30.52 -6.61
C GLU A 535 -10.65 29.69 -7.54
N ILE A 536 -9.63 29.03 -7.00
CA ILE A 536 -8.82 28.07 -7.77
C ILE A 536 -9.71 26.96 -8.36
N PHE A 537 -10.62 26.41 -7.56
CA PHE A 537 -11.50 25.34 -8.03
C PHE A 537 -12.45 25.81 -9.14
N LYS A 538 -12.96 27.05 -9.07
CA LYS A 538 -13.76 27.63 -10.15
C LYS A 538 -12.94 27.88 -11.43
N LEU A 539 -11.69 28.31 -11.33
CA LEU A 539 -10.80 28.45 -12.48
C LEU A 539 -10.62 27.11 -13.20
N LEU A 540 -10.39 26.04 -12.43
CA LEU A 540 -10.25 24.68 -12.95
C LEU A 540 -11.50 24.15 -13.68
N LEU A 541 -12.69 24.72 -13.43
CA LEU A 541 -13.93 24.31 -14.09
C LEU A 541 -14.20 25.08 -15.39
N GLN A 542 -13.53 26.21 -15.60
CA GLN A 542 -13.76 27.05 -16.76
C GLN A 542 -12.95 26.58 -17.97
N LYS A 543 -13.56 26.71 -19.16
CA LYS A 543 -12.96 26.26 -20.43
C LYS A 543 -12.25 27.36 -21.22
N SER A 544 -12.55 28.63 -20.95
CA SER A 544 -12.14 29.75 -21.81
C SER A 544 -12.15 31.12 -21.11
N ASP A 545 -11.80 31.19 -19.82
CA ASP A 545 -11.74 32.45 -19.08
C ASP A 545 -10.41 33.21 -19.24
N GLY A 546 -9.40 32.55 -19.82
CA GLY A 546 -8.08 33.14 -20.09
C GLY A 546 -7.27 33.47 -18.84
N LYS A 547 -7.68 33.00 -17.66
CA LYS A 547 -6.98 33.28 -16.40
C LYS A 547 -5.96 32.18 -16.10
N PRO A 548 -4.74 32.55 -15.65
CA PRO A 548 -3.76 31.55 -15.25
C PRO A 548 -4.24 30.81 -14.00
N ILE A 549 -4.03 29.49 -13.96
CA ILE A 549 -4.27 28.68 -12.77
C ILE A 549 -3.05 28.80 -11.86
N PRO A 550 -3.20 29.27 -10.61
CA PRO A 550 -2.12 29.27 -9.62
C PRO A 550 -1.60 27.86 -9.36
N GLU A 551 -0.34 27.71 -8.95
CA GLU A 551 0.17 26.40 -8.50
C GLU A 551 -0.71 25.87 -7.37
N VAL A 552 -1.28 24.69 -7.57
CA VAL A 552 -2.14 24.02 -6.60
C VAL A 552 -1.26 23.09 -5.75
N PRO A 553 -1.14 23.32 -4.43
CA PRO A 553 -0.26 22.55 -3.55
C PRO A 553 -0.75 21.13 -3.22
#